data_AF-A0A2N5GRV6-F1
#
_entry.id   AF-A0A2N5GRV6-F1
#
_cell.length_a   1.000
_cell.length_b   1.000
_cell.length_c   1.000
_cell.angle_alpha   90.00
_cell.angle_beta   90.00
_cell.angle_gamma   90.00
#
_symmetry.space_group_name_H-M   'P 1'
#
loop_
_entity.id
_entity.type
_entity.pdbx_description
1 polymer ?
#
loop_
_entity_poly.entity_id
_entity_poly.type
_entity_poly.pdbx_seq_one_letter_code
_entity_poly.pdbx_strand_id
1 'polypeptide(L)'
;MIKSFFQAFIGARDSACFRLHHHLANQGAGNWEGAWERVVSTWGDSSLPIKMHISSPRFEKDFRAHRDYIDVEMFLTFLKTIKGSVPEIYCMIEAKKKDEALFQLMRQIKRVPGVELINEASFRMP
;
A
#
# COMPACT_ATOMS: atom_id res chain seq x y z
N MET A 1 -11.86 -4.88 -0.40
CA MET A 1 -12.15 -3.43 -0.53
C MET A 1 -10.88 -2.68 -0.16
N ILE A 2 -10.45 -1.65 -0.88
CA ILE A 2 -9.28 -0.85 -0.50
C ILE A 2 -9.79 0.54 -0.16
N LYS A 3 -9.55 1.00 1.06
CA LYS A 3 -9.79 2.39 1.46
C LYS A 3 -8.45 3.04 1.80
N SER A 4 -8.05 4.07 1.06
CA SER A 4 -6.91 4.90 1.47
C SER A 4 -7.42 5.91 2.50
N PHE A 5 -7.01 5.75 3.76
CA PHE A 5 -7.29 6.72 4.81
C PHE A 5 -6.09 7.65 5.00
N PHE A 6 -6.28 8.95 4.79
CA PHE A 6 -5.40 9.99 5.30
C PHE A 6 -5.79 10.29 6.75
N GLN A 7 -5.21 9.55 7.69
CA GLN A 7 -5.11 10.09 9.04
C GLN A 7 -3.89 9.51 9.75
N ALA A 8 -2.97 10.41 10.11
CA ALA A 8 -2.00 10.15 11.14
C ALA A 8 -2.76 9.86 12.44
N PHE A 9 -3.01 8.58 12.73
CA PHE A 9 -3.44 8.12 14.04
C PHE A 9 -2.31 7.33 14.67
N ILE A 10 -1.65 7.98 15.64
CA ILE A 10 -0.82 7.33 16.66
C ILE A 10 -1.81 6.57 17.55
N GLY A 11 -1.94 5.26 17.35
CA GLY A 11 -2.91 4.49 18.14
C GLY A 11 -3.25 3.12 17.56
N ALA A 12 -2.27 2.33 17.15
CA ALA A 12 -2.41 0.88 17.13
C ALA A 12 -1.18 0.36 17.88
N ARG A 13 -1.35 0.13 19.18
CA ARG A 13 -0.36 -0.62 19.95
C ARG A 13 -0.44 -2.06 19.42
N ASP A 14 0.68 -2.52 18.88
CA ASP A 14 1.05 -3.94 18.71
C ASP A 14 0.68 -4.69 17.41
N SER A 15 0.26 -4.02 16.33
CA SER A 15 0.12 -4.69 15.00
C SER A 15 1.12 -4.16 13.97
N ALA A 16 1.85 -5.05 13.31
CA ALA A 16 2.90 -4.68 12.35
C ALA A 16 2.31 -4.02 11.10
N CYS A 17 2.87 -2.88 10.68
CA CYS A 17 2.52 -2.23 9.42
C CYS A 17 3.45 -2.73 8.30
N PHE A 18 2.87 -3.25 7.21
CA PHE A 18 3.68 -3.70 6.06
C PHE A 18 4.16 -2.51 5.23
N ARG A 19 5.43 -2.51 4.82
CA ARG A 19 6.05 -1.47 3.97
C ARG A 19 6.84 -2.11 2.84
N LEU A 20 6.19 -2.30 1.69
CA LEU A 20 6.77 -2.95 0.52
C LEU A 20 8.12 -2.34 0.12
N HIS A 21 8.17 -1.00 0.06
CA HIS A 21 9.34 -0.29 -0.39
C HIS A 21 10.58 -0.53 0.49
N HIS A 22 10.41 -0.52 1.82
CA HIS A 22 11.49 -0.80 2.76
C HIS A 22 11.96 -2.26 2.68
N HIS A 23 11.04 -3.20 2.44
CA HIS A 23 11.39 -4.59 2.25
C HIS A 23 12.24 -4.78 0.98
N LEU A 24 11.84 -4.17 -0.14
CA LEU A 24 12.59 -4.20 -1.40
C LEU A 24 13.95 -3.48 -1.30
N ALA A 25 14.06 -2.46 -0.45
CA ALA A 25 15.29 -1.70 -0.25
C ALA A 25 16.33 -2.42 0.63
N ASN A 26 15.90 -3.42 1.41
CA ASN A 26 16.73 -4.12 2.36
C ASN A 26 17.33 -5.38 1.73
N GLN A 27 18.61 -5.29 1.36
CA GLN A 27 19.39 -6.40 0.82
C GLN A 27 19.49 -7.50 1.89
N GLY A 28 18.68 -8.55 1.76
CA GLY A 28 18.60 -9.67 2.73
C GLY A 28 17.24 -9.89 3.38
N ALA A 29 16.23 -9.07 3.08
CA ALA A 29 14.88 -9.22 3.67
C ALA A 29 14.10 -10.48 3.22
N GLY A 30 14.64 -11.26 2.28
CA GLY A 30 14.00 -12.46 1.74
C GLY A 30 12.77 -12.15 0.89
N ASN A 31 11.95 -13.16 0.60
CA ASN A 31 10.71 -12.97 -0.18
C ASN A 31 9.72 -12.09 0.59
N TRP A 32 9.28 -11.00 -0.04
CA TRP A 32 8.32 -10.06 0.54
C TRP A 32 6.93 -10.68 0.71
N GLU A 33 6.56 -11.68 -0.10
CA GLU A 33 5.27 -12.37 0.00
C GLU A 33 5.16 -13.15 1.32
N GLY A 34 6.21 -13.88 1.70
CA GLY A 34 6.26 -14.55 3.00
C GLY A 34 6.30 -13.56 4.17
N ALA A 35 6.84 -12.36 3.97
CA ALA A 35 6.75 -11.30 4.97
C ALA A 35 5.32 -10.74 5.07
N TRP A 36 4.63 -10.61 3.95
CA TRP A 36 3.22 -10.21 3.92
C TRP A 36 2.34 -11.21 4.67
N GLU A 37 2.48 -12.52 4.42
CA GLU A 37 1.73 -13.56 5.14
C GLU A 37 1.94 -13.49 6.66
N ARG A 38 3.19 -13.29 7.11
CA ARG A 38 3.50 -13.08 8.53
C ARG A 38 2.86 -11.81 9.09
N VAL A 39 2.79 -10.72 8.32
CA VAL A 39 2.07 -9.53 8.79
C VAL A 39 0.58 -9.84 8.88
N VAL A 40 -0.04 -10.43 7.85
CA VAL A 40 -1.47 -10.79 7.88
C VAL A 40 -1.82 -11.62 9.11
N SER A 41 -0.99 -12.59 9.50
CA SER A 41 -1.26 -13.40 10.69
C SER A 41 -1.25 -12.59 12.00
N THR A 42 -0.44 -11.53 12.10
CA THR A 42 -0.47 -10.63 13.28
C THR A 42 -1.73 -9.77 13.38
N TRP A 43 -2.55 -9.72 12.32
CA TRP A 43 -3.83 -9.01 12.28
C TRP A 43 -5.04 -9.96 12.39
N GLY A 44 -4.83 -11.26 12.54
CA GLY A 44 -5.91 -12.28 12.50
C GLY A 44 -7.02 -12.07 13.54
N ASP A 45 -6.66 -11.59 14.75
CA ASP A 45 -7.62 -11.31 15.83
C ASP A 45 -8.08 -9.85 15.87
N SER A 46 -7.61 -9.01 14.94
CA SER A 46 -7.95 -7.60 14.88
C SER A 46 -9.31 -7.39 14.22
N SER A 47 -10.16 -6.57 14.83
CA SER A 47 -11.41 -6.11 14.21
C SER A 47 -11.19 -5.02 13.16
N LEU A 48 -9.95 -4.52 13.02
CA LEU A 48 -9.59 -3.46 12.09
C LEU A 48 -8.91 -4.05 10.85
N PRO A 49 -9.16 -3.49 9.65
CA PRO A 49 -8.41 -3.85 8.46
C PRO A 49 -6.91 -3.61 8.63
N ILE A 50 -6.12 -4.49 8.02
CA ILE A 50 -4.65 -4.39 8.00
C ILE A 50 -4.21 -3.06 7.40
N LYS A 51 -3.17 -2.47 7.99
CA LYS A 51 -2.56 -1.22 7.51
C LYS A 51 -1.25 -1.48 6.77
N MET A 52 -1.02 -0.73 5.70
CA MET A 52 0.22 -0.73 4.94
C MET A 52 0.65 0.70 4.61
N HIS A 53 1.96 0.94 4.49
CA HIS A 53 2.45 2.17 3.88
C HIS A 53 2.88 1.88 2.44
N ILE A 54 2.51 2.77 1.52
CA ILE A 54 2.94 2.74 0.11
C ILE A 54 3.84 3.92 -0.21
N SER A 55 4.99 3.61 -0.81
CA SER A 55 5.93 4.57 -1.37
C SER A 55 6.60 3.96 -2.60
N SER A 56 7.27 4.80 -3.40
CA SER A 56 7.99 4.36 -4.59
C SER A 56 9.41 4.93 -4.61
N PRO A 57 10.42 4.12 -5.01
CA PRO A 57 11.83 4.55 -5.05
C PRO A 57 12.03 5.67 -6.06
N ARG A 58 12.81 6.69 -5.70
CA ARG A 58 13.09 7.85 -6.57
C ARG A 58 13.81 7.45 -7.86
N PHE A 59 14.85 6.61 -7.75
CA PHE A 59 15.60 6.02 -8.88
C PHE A 59 16.25 4.70 -8.44
N GLU A 60 16.69 3.84 -9.36
CA GLU A 60 17.47 2.62 -9.02
C GLU A 60 18.73 2.93 -8.20
N LYS A 61 19.40 4.06 -8.49
CA LYS A 61 20.61 4.51 -7.79
C LYS A 61 20.32 5.29 -6.49
N ASP A 62 19.09 5.72 -6.27
CA ASP A 62 18.61 6.42 -5.06
C ASP A 62 17.32 5.75 -4.57
N PHE A 63 17.45 4.45 -4.31
CA PHE A 63 16.29 3.60 -4.03
C PHE A 63 15.61 3.98 -2.71
N ARG A 64 16.34 4.54 -1.73
CA ARG A 64 15.78 4.87 -0.41
C ARG A 64 14.96 6.17 -0.38
N ALA A 65 15.13 7.07 -1.35
CA ALA A 65 14.37 8.30 -1.40
C ALA A 65 12.99 8.05 -2.01
N HIS A 66 11.94 8.70 -1.49
CA HIS A 66 10.60 8.62 -2.06
C HIS A 66 10.48 9.51 -3.31
N ARG A 67 9.72 9.04 -4.31
CA ARG A 67 9.24 9.85 -5.45
C ARG A 67 8.26 10.94 -5.01
N ASP A 68 8.03 11.88 -5.91
CA ASP A 68 6.97 12.87 -5.80
C ASP A 68 5.58 12.22 -5.79
N TYR A 69 5.40 11.14 -6.56
CA TYR A 69 4.15 10.42 -6.76
C TYR A 69 4.33 8.90 -6.64
N ILE A 70 3.24 8.19 -6.35
CA ILE A 70 3.23 6.71 -6.32
C ILE A 70 3.32 6.15 -7.73
N ASP A 71 4.15 5.12 -7.91
CA ASP A 71 4.19 4.30 -9.11
C ASP A 71 2.99 3.35 -9.12
N VAL A 72 1.99 3.67 -9.96
CA VAL A 72 0.73 2.91 -10.00
C VAL A 72 0.92 1.47 -10.45
N GLU A 73 1.87 1.19 -11.35
CA GLU A 73 2.10 -0.18 -11.84
C GLU A 73 2.73 -1.06 -10.76
N MET A 74 3.69 -0.51 -10.01
CA MET A 74 4.23 -1.17 -8.82
C MET A 74 3.13 -1.48 -7.80
N PHE A 75 2.27 -0.49 -7.52
CA PHE A 75 1.19 -0.66 -6.55
C PHE A 75 0.15 -1.70 -7.01
N LEU A 76 -0.27 -1.66 -8.28
CA LEU A 76 -1.19 -2.63 -8.84
C LEU A 76 -0.61 -4.04 -8.86
N THR A 77 0.69 -4.18 -9.16
CA THR A 77 1.38 -5.48 -9.10
C THR A 77 1.32 -6.05 -7.70
N PHE A 78 1.66 -5.24 -6.69
CA PHE A 78 1.54 -5.64 -5.29
C PHE A 78 0.12 -6.07 -4.93
N LEU A 79 -0.89 -5.24 -5.25
CA LEU A 79 -2.29 -5.52 -4.94
C LEU A 79 -2.81 -6.81 -5.61
N LYS A 80 -2.37 -7.10 -6.83
CA LYS A 80 -2.72 -8.33 -7.54
C LYS A 80 -2.13 -9.55 -6.85
N THR A 81 -0.88 -9.48 -6.43
CA THR A 81 -0.20 -10.60 -5.74
C THR A 81 -0.86 -10.94 -4.40
N ILE A 82 -1.28 -9.95 -3.62
CA ILE A 82 -1.91 -10.17 -2.31
C ILE A 82 -3.44 -10.35 -2.39
N LYS A 83 -4.04 -10.29 -3.58
CA LYS A 83 -5.49 -10.34 -3.75
C LYS A 83 -6.05 -11.62 -3.14
N GLY A 84 -7.03 -11.49 -2.25
CA GLY A 84 -7.68 -12.61 -1.58
C GLY A 84 -7.03 -13.03 -0.26
N SER A 85 -5.86 -12.50 0.10
CA SER A 85 -5.24 -12.81 1.40
C SER A 85 -5.93 -12.11 2.57
N VAL A 86 -6.60 -10.98 2.32
CA VAL A 86 -7.33 -10.18 3.30
C VAL A 86 -8.56 -9.54 2.65
N PRO A 87 -9.66 -9.32 3.40
CA PRO A 87 -10.88 -8.74 2.86
C PRO A 87 -10.73 -7.23 2.54
N GLU A 88 -9.90 -6.52 3.31
CA GLU A 88 -9.72 -5.08 3.21
C GLU A 88 -8.34 -4.64 3.70
N ILE A 89 -7.80 -3.57 3.08
CA ILE A 89 -6.49 -2.99 3.39
C ILE A 89 -6.60 -1.47 3.42
N TYR A 90 -5.99 -0.86 4.43
CA TYR A 90 -5.84 0.58 4.53
C TYR A 90 -4.42 1.02 4.18
N CYS A 91 -4.30 1.90 3.19
CA CYS A 91 -3.02 2.36 2.65
C CYS A 91 -2.70 3.78 3.11
N MET A 92 -1.55 3.96 3.76
CA MET A 92 -0.94 5.26 4.01
C MET A 92 0.00 5.62 2.85
N ILE A 93 -0.23 6.77 2.21
CA ILE A 93 0.62 7.23 1.09
C ILE A 93 1.82 8.02 1.62
N GLU A 94 3.02 7.52 1.39
CA GLU A 94 4.27 8.20 1.74
C GLU A 94 4.97 8.72 0.47
N ALA A 95 4.55 9.89 -0.01
CA ALA A 95 5.10 10.56 -1.18
C ALA A 95 5.35 12.05 -0.91
N LYS A 96 6.31 12.68 -1.62
CA LYS A 96 6.69 14.07 -1.34
C LYS A 96 5.55 15.07 -1.61
N LYS A 97 4.68 14.77 -2.58
CA LYS A 97 3.57 15.65 -2.96
C LYS A 97 2.27 15.44 -2.16
N LYS A 98 2.30 14.60 -1.10
CA LYS A 98 1.18 14.41 -0.16
C LYS A 98 -0.15 14.15 -0.90
N ASP A 99 -1.16 14.99 -0.70
CA ASP A 99 -2.51 14.83 -1.24
C ASP A 99 -2.54 14.80 -2.78
N GLU A 100 -1.64 15.53 -3.45
CA GLU A 100 -1.53 15.46 -4.91
C GLU A 100 -1.19 14.04 -5.38
N ALA A 101 -0.44 13.27 -4.58
CA ALA A 101 -0.12 11.89 -4.88
C ALA A 101 -1.31 10.96 -4.75
N LEU A 102 -2.23 11.22 -3.82
CA LEU A 102 -3.51 10.51 -3.77
C LEU A 102 -4.33 10.82 -5.03
N PHE A 103 -4.49 12.09 -5.38
CA PHE A 103 -5.29 12.48 -6.54
C PHE A 103 -4.73 11.93 -7.84
N GLN A 104 -3.41 11.95 -8.00
CA GLN A 104 -2.78 11.32 -9.16
C GLN A 104 -3.00 9.81 -9.18
N LEU A 105 -2.78 9.13 -8.05
CA LEU A 105 -2.97 7.69 -7.96
C LEU A 105 -4.41 7.32 -8.32
N MET A 106 -5.40 8.00 -7.75
CA MET A 106 -6.82 7.72 -8.02
C MET A 106 -7.22 8.02 -9.46
N ARG A 107 -6.65 9.05 -10.10
CA ARG A 107 -6.81 9.30 -11.55
C ARG A 107 -6.26 8.15 -12.40
N GLN A 108 -5.16 7.54 -12.00
CA GLN A 108 -4.57 6.40 -12.69
C GLN A 108 -5.36 5.12 -12.43
N ILE A 109 -5.76 4.85 -11.18
CA ILE A 109 -6.59 3.70 -10.79
C ILE A 109 -7.94 3.70 -11.52
N LYS A 110 -8.56 4.87 -11.71
CA LYS A 110 -9.82 5.00 -12.48
C LYS A 110 -9.72 4.47 -13.92
N ARG A 111 -8.52 4.41 -14.50
CA ARG A 111 -8.28 3.94 -15.87
C ARG A 111 -8.04 2.42 -15.94
N VAL A 112 -7.93 1.74 -14.79
CA VAL A 112 -7.68 0.30 -14.73
C VAL A 112 -8.99 -0.46 -15.03
N PRO A 113 -9.03 -1.35 -16.04
CA PRO A 113 -10.23 -2.11 -16.36
C PRO A 113 -10.71 -2.97 -15.19
N GLY A 114 -12.02 -2.97 -14.96
CA GLY A 114 -12.68 -3.76 -13.92
C GLY A 114 -12.58 -3.19 -12.50
N VAL A 115 -11.86 -2.08 -12.29
CA VAL A 115 -11.85 -1.41 -10.99
C VAL A 115 -13.18 -0.69 -10.76
N GLU A 116 -13.79 -0.93 -9.60
CA GLU A 116 -14.97 -0.21 -9.12
C GLU A 116 -14.52 0.88 -8.14
N LEU A 117 -14.77 2.15 -8.48
CA LEU A 117 -14.54 3.27 -7.57
C LEU A 117 -15.68 3.36 -6.55
N ILE A 118 -15.33 3.46 -5.26
CA ILE A 118 -16.29 3.62 -4.17
C ILE A 118 -16.41 5.10 -3.81
N ASN A 119 -15.28 5.79 -3.71
CA ASN A 119 -15.19 7.23 -3.49
C ASN A 119 -13.83 7.76 -3.99
N GLU A 120 -13.53 9.02 -3.70
CA GLU A 120 -12.32 9.70 -4.17
C GLU A 120 -11.00 9.12 -3.65
N ALA A 121 -11.04 8.22 -2.65
CA ALA A 121 -9.85 7.60 -2.06
C ALA A 121 -9.98 6.07 -1.89
N SER A 122 -11.04 5.45 -2.42
CA SER A 122 -11.34 4.03 -2.18
C SER A 122 -11.83 3.33 -3.44
N PHE A 123 -11.41 2.09 -3.63
CA PHE A 123 -11.76 1.29 -4.79
C PHE A 123 -11.79 -0.21 -4.47
N ARG A 124 -12.45 -0.97 -5.34
CA ARG A 124 -12.44 -2.43 -5.33
C ARG A 124 -11.75 -2.92 -6.60
N MET A 125 -10.77 -3.80 -6.42
CA MET A 125 -10.17 -4.53 -7.53
C MET A 125 -11.17 -5.57 -8.07
N PRO A 126 -11.22 -5.78 -9.40
CA PRO A 126 -11.94 -6.93 -9.96
C PRO A 126 -11.34 -8.22 -9.41
#